data_AF-A0A644ZXS0-F1
#
_entry.id   AF-A0A644ZXS0-F1
#
_cell.length_a   1.000
_cell.length_b   1.000
_cell.length_c   1.000
_cell.angle_alpha   90.00
_cell.angle_beta   90.00
_cell.angle_gamma   90.00
#
_symmetry.space_group_name_H-M   'P 1'
#
loop_
_entity.id
_entity.type
_entity.pdbx_description
1 polymer ?
#
loop_
_entity_poly.entity_id
_entity_poly.type
_entity_poly.pdbx_seq_one_letter_code
_entity_poly.pdbx_strand_id
1 'polypeptide(L)'
;MRAFNLSDKGVYSQTKNWKSAEWIHVENPDSDDVADLMSTFGIPMDYILDSLDEYEIPRQERVNNGSGDSINLLIVLFPKMRSVQEKFTEYHTYPLSIITVNDTLITICKETPSFLTRIMKNESFKNEPATTQQHIILYILWELTKSFVHHLREIDGTIEDLQIKITSATHNEHFII
;
A
#
# COMPACT_ATOMS: atom_id res chain seq x y z
N MET A 1 14.83 3.21 -1.58
CA MET A 1 14.38 3.54 -0.20
C MET A 1 14.09 5.03 0.02
N ARG A 2 13.04 5.38 0.78
CA ARG A 2 12.71 6.73 1.27
C ARG A 2 12.57 6.69 2.80
N ALA A 3 13.09 7.69 3.51
CA ALA A 3 13.08 7.72 4.97
C ALA A 3 12.61 9.07 5.49
N PHE A 4 11.86 9.06 6.60
CA PHE A 4 11.14 10.21 7.13
C PHE A 4 11.30 10.28 8.64
N ASN A 5 11.51 11.50 9.14
CA ASN A 5 11.40 11.83 10.56
C ASN A 5 10.19 12.73 10.76
N LEU A 6 9.53 12.52 11.88
CA LEU A 6 8.50 13.37 12.42
C LEU A 6 9.15 14.66 12.94
N SER A 7 8.54 15.79 12.60
CA SER A 7 8.84 17.06 13.26
C SER A 7 7.86 17.31 14.40
N ASP A 8 8.26 18.14 15.38
CA ASP A 8 7.41 18.56 16.51
C ASP A 8 6.05 19.19 16.11
N LYS A 9 5.89 19.54 14.83
CA LYS A 9 4.65 20.10 14.25
C LYS A 9 3.76 19.04 13.59
N GLY A 10 4.09 17.76 13.72
CA GLY A 10 3.34 16.66 13.12
C GLY A 10 3.42 16.60 11.60
N VAL A 11 4.52 17.12 11.04
CA VAL A 11 4.83 17.08 9.60
C VAL A 11 6.04 16.18 9.40
N TYR A 12 5.99 15.28 8.42
CA TYR A 12 7.13 14.47 8.05
C TYR A 12 8.12 15.24 7.19
N SER A 13 9.40 15.07 7.51
CA SER A 13 10.51 15.57 6.72
C SER A 13 11.37 14.41 6.25
N GLN A 14 11.71 14.40 4.96
CA GLN A 14 12.57 13.37 4.41
C GLN A 14 13.99 13.51 5.00
N THR A 15 14.58 12.41 5.43
CA THR A 15 15.94 12.35 5.98
C THR A 15 16.84 11.46 5.12
N LYS A 16 18.15 11.74 5.16
CA LYS A 16 19.17 10.87 4.57
C LYS A 16 19.59 9.75 5.53
N ASN A 17 19.41 9.95 6.84
CA ASN A 17 19.77 8.95 7.84
C ASN A 17 18.59 7.99 8.04
N TRP A 18 18.51 6.97 7.18
CA TRP A 18 17.41 6.01 7.22
C TRP A 18 17.47 5.07 8.42
N LYS A 19 18.66 4.78 8.97
CA LYS A 19 18.84 3.84 10.09
C LYS A 19 18.22 4.32 11.40
N SER A 20 18.03 5.62 11.55
CA SER A 20 17.38 6.24 12.72
C SER A 20 16.07 6.92 12.34
N ALA A 21 15.46 6.53 11.23
CA ALA A 21 14.21 7.13 10.79
C ALA A 21 13.01 6.52 11.52
N GLU A 22 11.99 7.34 11.77
CA GLU A 22 10.74 6.90 12.39
C GLU A 22 9.81 6.23 11.37
N TRP A 23 9.94 6.59 10.09
CA TRP A 23 9.25 5.91 9.00
C TRP A 23 10.17 5.67 7.81
N ILE A 24 10.29 4.42 7.38
CA ILE A 24 11.03 3.99 6.21
C ILE A 24 10.05 3.38 5.22
N HIS A 25 10.20 3.72 3.95
CA HIS A 25 9.45 3.11 2.88
C HIS A 25 10.38 2.59 1.79
N VAL A 26 10.19 1.32 1.43
CA VAL A 26 10.97 0.65 0.40
C VAL A 26 10.03 0.18 -0.71
N GLU A 27 10.30 0.65 -1.92
CA GLU A 27 9.60 0.23 -3.13
C GLU A 27 10.51 -0.71 -3.91
N ASN A 28 9.99 -1.87 -4.28
CA ASN A 28 10.70 -2.91 -5.02
C ASN A 28 12.12 -3.16 -4.45
N PRO A 29 12.26 -3.57 -3.17
CA PRO A 29 13.54 -3.80 -2.52
C PRO A 29 14.44 -4.73 -3.34
N ASP A 30 15.70 -4.32 -3.52
CA ASP A 30 16.75 -5.17 -4.06
C ASP A 30 17.44 -5.99 -2.96
N SER A 31 18.43 -6.81 -3.33
CA SER A 31 19.15 -7.65 -2.37
C SER A 31 19.87 -6.85 -1.28
N ASP A 32 20.33 -5.64 -1.61
CA ASP A 32 21.06 -4.79 -0.67
C ASP A 32 20.08 -4.16 0.32
N ASP A 33 18.93 -3.66 -0.15
CA ASP A 33 17.82 -3.19 0.68
C ASP A 33 17.37 -4.28 1.67
N VAL A 34 17.19 -5.53 1.19
CA VAL A 34 16.81 -6.66 2.06
C VAL A 34 17.86 -6.91 3.14
N ALA A 35 19.14 -7.01 2.76
CA ALA A 35 20.24 -7.25 3.71
C ALA A 35 20.37 -6.12 4.74
N ASP A 36 20.20 -4.87 4.32
CA ASP A 36 20.25 -3.67 5.17
C ASP A 36 19.11 -3.67 6.20
N LEU A 37 17.88 -3.99 5.79
CA LEU A 37 16.72 -4.08 6.68
C LEU A 37 16.87 -5.22 7.70
N MET A 38 17.31 -6.40 7.26
CA MET A 38 17.56 -7.54 8.14
C MET A 38 18.65 -7.23 9.17
N SER A 39 19.78 -6.66 8.75
CA SER A 39 20.91 -6.40 9.64
C SER A 39 20.68 -5.23 10.59
N THR A 40 19.93 -4.20 10.16
CA THR A 40 19.69 -2.99 10.97
C THR A 40 18.54 -3.17 11.96
N PHE A 41 17.46 -3.86 11.55
CA PHE A 41 16.23 -3.96 12.34
C PHE A 41 15.89 -5.38 12.81
N GLY A 42 16.64 -6.39 12.36
CA GLY A 42 16.38 -7.79 12.70
C GLY A 42 15.09 -8.34 12.09
N ILE A 43 14.60 -7.73 11.01
CA ILE A 43 13.35 -8.13 10.35
C ILE A 43 13.56 -9.48 9.65
N PRO A 44 12.64 -10.44 9.83
CA PRO A 44 12.64 -11.67 9.06
C PRO A 44 12.60 -11.42 7.54
N MET A 45 13.32 -12.23 6.77
CA MET A 45 13.41 -12.04 5.31
C MET A 45 12.07 -12.22 4.61
N ASP A 46 11.26 -13.18 5.07
CA ASP A 46 9.89 -13.45 4.60
C ASP A 46 9.01 -12.20 4.72
N TYR A 47 9.04 -11.46 5.84
CA TYR A 47 8.25 -10.23 6.01
C TYR A 47 8.48 -9.18 4.91
N ILE A 48 9.69 -9.17 4.34
CA ILE A 48 10.09 -8.29 3.24
C ILE A 48 9.64 -8.89 1.90
N LEU A 49 9.93 -10.17 1.65
CA LEU A 49 9.65 -10.84 0.38
C LEU A 49 8.15 -11.07 0.13
N ASP A 50 7.37 -11.28 1.19
CA ASP A 50 5.91 -11.44 1.14
C ASP A 50 5.24 -10.21 0.48
N SER A 51 5.83 -9.02 0.63
CA SER A 51 5.36 -7.79 -0.03
C SER A 51 5.58 -7.74 -1.55
N LEU A 52 6.28 -8.73 -2.10
CA LEU A 52 6.59 -8.85 -3.53
C LEU A 52 5.81 -9.99 -4.20
N ASP A 53 5.18 -10.88 -3.42
CA ASP A 53 4.34 -11.95 -3.93
C ASP A 53 2.92 -11.44 -4.22
N GLU A 54 2.55 -11.42 -5.50
CA GLU A 54 1.24 -10.95 -5.95
C GLU A 54 0.08 -11.82 -5.43
N TYR A 55 0.36 -13.05 -4.96
CA TYR A 55 -0.63 -13.98 -4.42
C TYR A 55 -0.69 -13.98 -2.89
N GLU A 56 0.03 -13.05 -2.25
CA GLU A 56 0.08 -12.99 -0.80
C GLU A 56 -1.27 -12.62 -0.16
N ILE A 57 -1.54 -13.17 1.03
CA ILE A 57 -2.80 -12.94 1.76
C ILE A 57 -2.64 -11.96 2.93
N PRO A 58 -3.66 -11.11 3.21
CA PRO A 58 -3.65 -10.24 4.39
C PRO A 58 -3.60 -11.04 5.68
N ARG A 59 -2.69 -10.65 6.58
CA ARG A 59 -2.58 -11.23 7.93
C ARG A 59 -1.82 -10.30 8.86
N GLN A 60 -1.85 -10.65 10.13
CA GLN A 60 -1.00 -10.05 11.15
C GLN A 60 -0.13 -11.12 11.79
N GLU A 61 1.15 -10.82 11.95
CA GLU A 61 2.11 -11.68 12.63
C GLU A 61 2.93 -10.89 13.63
N ARG A 62 3.48 -11.61 14.62
CA ARG A 62 4.35 -11.04 15.64
C ARG A 62 5.44 -12.04 15.99
N VAL A 63 6.69 -11.57 15.90
CA VAL A 63 7.87 -12.32 16.30
C VAL A 63 8.77 -11.45 17.19
N ASN A 64 9.69 -12.07 17.91
CA ASN A 64 10.76 -11.36 18.58
C ASN A 64 12.08 -11.63 17.84
N ASN A 65 12.89 -10.60 17.61
CA ASN A 65 14.21 -10.77 17.00
C ASN A 65 15.24 -11.30 18.02
N GLY A 66 16.48 -11.56 17.56
CA GLY A 66 17.56 -12.07 18.41
C GLY A 66 17.95 -11.16 19.59
N SER A 67 17.60 -9.87 19.53
CA SER A 67 17.80 -8.90 20.61
C SER A 67 16.64 -8.84 21.61
N GLY A 68 15.53 -9.53 21.32
CA GLY A 68 14.31 -9.53 22.14
C GLY A 68 13.28 -8.46 21.76
N ASP A 69 13.53 -7.66 20.72
CA ASP A 69 12.57 -6.65 20.26
C ASP A 69 11.40 -7.30 19.53
N SER A 70 10.21 -6.78 19.79
CA SER A 70 8.98 -7.24 19.14
C SER A 70 8.85 -6.63 17.74
N ILE A 71 8.78 -7.49 16.73
CA ILE A 71 8.51 -7.12 15.34
C ILE A 71 7.09 -7.55 15.01
N ASN A 72 6.25 -6.58 14.64
CA ASN A 72 4.89 -6.84 14.19
C ASN A 72 4.82 -6.63 12.68
N LEU A 73 4.19 -7.56 11.98
CA LEU A 73 3.85 -7.45 10.57
C LEU A 73 2.34 -7.33 10.44
N LEU A 74 1.92 -6.41 9.59
CA LEU A 74 0.58 -6.35 9.05
C LEU A 74 0.68 -6.31 7.52
N ILE A 75 0.23 -7.37 6.86
CA ILE A 75 0.08 -7.36 5.41
C ILE A 75 -1.33 -6.90 5.08
N VAL A 76 -1.43 -5.87 4.25
CA VAL A 76 -2.69 -5.42 3.65
C VAL A 76 -2.59 -5.46 2.14
N LEU A 77 -3.73 -5.62 1.48
CA LEU A 77 -3.82 -5.56 0.03
C LEU A 77 -4.36 -4.20 -0.40
N PHE A 78 -3.80 -3.60 -1.44
CA PHE A 78 -4.37 -2.41 -2.07
C PHE A 78 -4.81 -2.70 -3.51
N PRO A 79 -5.95 -2.15 -3.96
CA PRO A 79 -6.40 -2.34 -5.32
C PRO A 79 -5.61 -1.43 -6.25
N LYS A 80 -5.36 -1.93 -7.45
CA LYS A 80 -4.74 -1.16 -8.52
C LYS A 80 -5.26 -1.62 -9.88
N MET A 81 -5.54 -0.63 -10.72
CA MET A 81 -5.88 -0.86 -12.12
C MET A 81 -4.65 -1.28 -12.92
N ARG A 82 -4.78 -2.35 -13.71
CA ARG A 82 -3.83 -2.83 -14.71
C ARG A 82 -4.50 -2.77 -16.06
N SER A 83 -4.07 -1.85 -16.92
CA SER A 83 -4.55 -1.78 -18.30
C SER A 83 -3.90 -2.90 -19.11
N VAL A 84 -4.71 -3.85 -19.60
CA VAL A 84 -4.25 -4.94 -20.45
C VAL A 84 -4.78 -4.68 -21.87
N GLN A 85 -3.91 -4.09 -22.71
CA GLN A 85 -4.24 -3.64 -24.06
C GLN A 85 -5.35 -2.56 -24.07
N GLU A 86 -5.49 -1.78 -25.14
CA GLU A 86 -6.38 -0.60 -25.21
C GLU A 86 -7.89 -0.90 -25.03
N LYS A 87 -8.29 -2.14 -24.75
CA LYS A 87 -9.70 -2.57 -24.70
C LYS A 87 -10.17 -3.15 -23.36
N PHE A 88 -9.28 -3.53 -22.44
CA PHE A 88 -9.70 -4.17 -21.19
C PHE A 88 -8.98 -3.60 -19.97
N THR A 89 -9.78 -3.24 -18.97
CA THR A 89 -9.31 -2.82 -17.65
C THR A 89 -9.41 -4.00 -16.70
N GLU A 90 -8.27 -4.42 -16.15
CA GLU A 90 -8.23 -5.41 -15.08
C GLU A 90 -7.92 -4.74 -13.75
N TYR A 91 -8.49 -5.26 -12.67
CA TYR A 91 -8.21 -4.82 -11.31
C TYR A 91 -7.49 -5.94 -10.58
N HIS A 92 -6.32 -5.62 -10.03
CA HIS A 92 -5.50 -6.54 -9.26
C HIS A 92 -5.30 -5.96 -7.86
N THR A 93 -5.02 -6.83 -6.89
CA THR A 93 -4.61 -6.43 -5.55
C THR A 93 -3.15 -6.74 -5.35
N TYR A 94 -2.42 -5.85 -4.69
CA TYR A 94 -1.00 -6.03 -4.40
C TYR A 94 -0.75 -5.88 -2.89
N PRO A 95 0.17 -6.66 -2.31
CA PRO A 95 0.50 -6.58 -0.90
C PRO A 95 1.31 -5.32 -0.56
N LEU A 96 1.07 -4.84 0.65
CA LEU A 96 1.83 -3.82 1.36
C LEU A 96 2.15 -4.39 2.74
N SER A 97 3.41 -4.70 2.99
CA SER A 97 3.89 -5.03 4.33
C SER A 97 4.01 -3.75 5.13
N ILE A 98 3.33 -3.71 6.28
CA ILE A 98 3.43 -2.65 7.29
C ILE A 98 4.08 -3.29 8.51
N ILE A 99 5.35 -2.97 8.74
CA ILE A 99 6.17 -3.57 9.78
C ILE A 99 6.45 -2.52 10.85
N THR A 100 6.28 -2.89 12.11
CA THR A 100 6.69 -2.05 13.25
C THR A 100 7.71 -2.78 14.09
N VAL A 101 8.79 -2.08 14.40
CA VAL A 101 9.86 -2.53 15.29
C VAL A 101 10.31 -1.33 16.11
N ASN A 102 10.19 -1.44 17.43
CA ASN A 102 10.43 -0.33 18.36
C ASN A 102 9.62 0.93 17.94
N ASP A 103 10.30 2.06 17.71
CA ASP A 103 9.70 3.33 17.28
C ASP A 103 9.80 3.56 15.76
N THR A 104 10.13 2.53 14.98
CA THR A 104 10.28 2.61 13.53
C THR A 104 9.16 1.86 12.81
N LEU A 105 8.46 2.59 11.94
CA LEU A 105 7.52 2.08 10.96
C LEU A 105 8.25 1.79 9.64
N ILE A 106 8.01 0.63 9.05
CA ILE A 106 8.61 0.23 7.77
C ILE A 106 7.50 -0.23 6.85
N THR A 107 7.39 0.38 5.67
CA THR A 107 6.42 -0.02 4.65
C THR A 107 7.12 -0.52 3.40
N ILE A 108 6.73 -1.70 2.92
CA ILE A 108 7.38 -2.36 1.77
C ILE A 108 6.31 -2.83 0.78
N CYS A 109 6.51 -2.55 -0.50
CA CYS A 109 5.67 -3.06 -1.58
C CYS A 109 6.42 -3.07 -2.90
N LYS A 110 5.94 -3.87 -3.86
CA LYS A 110 6.48 -3.92 -5.22
C LYS A 110 6.36 -2.58 -5.97
N GLU A 111 5.23 -1.89 -5.84
CA GLU A 111 5.02 -0.57 -6.45
C GLU A 111 4.21 0.33 -5.54
N THR A 112 4.64 1.57 -5.37
CA THR A 112 4.02 2.51 -4.42
C THR A 112 2.64 2.96 -4.89
N PRO A 113 1.56 2.70 -4.15
CA PRO A 113 0.26 3.24 -4.53
C PRO A 113 0.19 4.75 -4.38
N SER A 114 -0.62 5.40 -5.21
CA SER A 114 -0.74 6.87 -5.25
C SER A 114 -1.13 7.47 -3.89
N PHE A 115 -1.97 6.78 -3.13
CA PHE A 115 -2.38 7.25 -1.80
C PHE A 115 -1.20 7.28 -0.81
N LEU A 116 -0.32 6.29 -0.85
CA LEU A 116 0.84 6.22 0.02
C LEU A 116 1.84 7.34 -0.32
N THR A 117 1.98 7.66 -1.61
CA THR A 117 2.75 8.82 -2.05
C THR A 117 2.17 10.15 -1.52
N ARG A 118 0.85 10.32 -1.52
CA ARG A 118 0.19 11.52 -0.95
C ARG A 118 0.43 11.63 0.56
N ILE A 119 0.37 10.52 1.29
CA ILE A 119 0.68 10.45 2.72
C ILE A 119 2.13 10.92 2.96
N MET A 120 3.10 10.42 2.19
CA MET A 120 4.51 10.84 2.31
C MET A 120 4.75 12.32 2.01
N LYS A 121 3.90 12.93 1.18
CA LYS A 121 3.96 14.36 0.84
C LYS A 121 3.20 15.25 1.85
N ASN A 122 2.66 14.66 2.92
CA ASN A 122 1.79 15.33 3.89
C ASN A 122 0.47 15.87 3.31
N GLU A 123 0.03 15.40 2.15
CA GLU A 123 -1.20 15.88 1.48
C GLU A 123 -2.48 15.32 2.12
N SER A 124 -2.35 14.22 2.86
CA SER A 124 -3.47 13.50 3.49
C SER A 124 -3.86 14.01 4.88
N PHE A 125 -3.04 14.86 5.52
CA PHE A 125 -3.14 15.21 6.95
C PHE A 125 -3.77 16.58 7.25
N LYS A 126 -4.59 17.14 6.34
CA LYS A 126 -4.99 18.56 6.36
C LYS A 126 -5.57 19.10 7.68
N ASN A 127 -6.26 18.28 8.47
CA ASN A 127 -6.92 18.71 9.70
C ASN A 127 -6.34 18.09 10.97
N GLU A 128 -5.66 16.95 10.85
CA GLU A 128 -5.06 16.21 11.97
C GLU A 128 -3.68 15.74 11.51
N PRO A 129 -2.60 16.36 12.01
CA PRO A 129 -1.26 15.92 11.65
C PRO A 129 -0.96 14.58 12.30
N ALA A 130 -0.28 13.70 11.57
CA ALA A 130 0.18 12.44 12.15
C ALA A 130 1.36 12.74 13.09
N THR A 131 1.28 12.24 14.32
CA THR A 131 2.24 12.53 15.41
C THR A 131 2.89 11.27 15.97
N THR A 132 2.47 10.10 15.48
CA THR A 132 2.94 8.80 15.94
C THR A 132 2.95 7.82 14.77
N GLN A 133 3.72 6.73 14.88
CA GLN A 133 3.66 5.64 13.91
C GLN A 133 2.24 5.07 13.77
N GLN A 134 1.45 5.02 14.84
CA GLN A 134 0.07 4.53 14.83
C GLN A 134 -0.85 5.42 13.99
N HIS A 135 -0.67 6.75 14.03
CA HIS A 135 -1.42 7.66 13.15
C HIS A 135 -1.12 7.36 11.69
N ILE A 136 0.15 7.15 11.31
CA ILE A 136 0.51 6.80 9.92
C ILE A 136 -0.19 5.53 9.49
N ILE A 137 -0.12 4.48 10.31
CA ILE A 137 -0.79 3.19 10.01
C ILE A 137 -2.28 3.42 9.80
N LEU A 138 -2.94 4.19 10.67
CA LEU A 138 -4.37 4.50 10.53
C LEU A 138 -4.66 5.28 9.23
N TYR A 139 -3.83 6.25 8.84
CA TYR A 139 -3.97 6.97 7.58
C TYR A 139 -3.78 6.06 6.36
N ILE A 140 -2.82 5.14 6.42
CA ILE A 140 -2.61 4.14 5.37
C ILE A 140 -3.88 3.28 5.22
N LEU A 141 -4.40 2.74 6.33
CA LEU A 141 -5.62 1.91 6.32
C LEU A 141 -6.85 2.68 5.85
N TRP A 142 -6.97 3.94 6.23
CA TRP A 142 -8.06 4.82 5.82
C TRP A 142 -8.04 5.12 4.32
N GLU A 143 -6.89 5.53 3.79
CA GLU A 143 -6.75 5.80 2.36
C GLU A 143 -6.84 4.52 1.51
N LEU A 144 -6.37 3.38 2.04
CA LEU A 144 -6.55 2.07 1.43
C LEU A 144 -8.04 1.71 1.32
N THR A 145 -8.82 1.92 2.38
CA THR A 145 -10.27 1.68 2.38
C THR A 145 -10.97 2.55 1.34
N LYS A 146 -10.63 3.84 1.28
CA LYS A 146 -11.15 4.74 0.23
C LYS A 146 -10.78 4.27 -1.17
N SER A 147 -9.55 3.76 -1.36
CA SER A 147 -9.10 3.22 -2.63
C SER A 147 -10.00 2.06 -3.08
N PHE A 148 -10.31 1.11 -2.20
CA PHE A 148 -11.26 0.03 -2.50
C PHE A 148 -12.64 0.54 -2.89
N VAL A 149 -13.22 1.44 -2.10
CA VAL A 149 -14.55 1.99 -2.41
C VAL A 149 -14.56 2.71 -3.76
N HIS A 150 -13.47 3.43 -4.09
CA HIS A 150 -13.33 4.09 -5.37
C HIS A 150 -13.32 3.10 -6.53
N HIS A 151 -12.46 2.07 -6.48
CA HIS A 151 -12.35 1.09 -7.56
C HIS A 151 -13.62 0.23 -7.70
N LEU A 152 -14.32 -0.10 -6.60
CA LEU A 152 -15.62 -0.78 -6.66
C LEU A 152 -16.67 0.04 -7.42
N ARG A 153 -16.74 1.35 -7.18
CA ARG A 153 -17.65 2.24 -7.92
C ARG A 153 -17.33 2.33 -9.41
N GLU A 154 -16.05 2.27 -9.78
CA GLU A 154 -15.64 2.24 -11.19
C GLU A 154 -16.05 0.92 -11.86
N ILE A 155 -15.90 -0.20 -11.16
CA ILE A 155 -16.35 -1.51 -11.63
C ILE A 155 -17.87 -1.51 -11.82
N ASP A 156 -18.63 -1.03 -10.83
CA ASP A 156 -20.09 -0.93 -10.91
C ASP A 156 -20.54 -0.10 -12.12
N GLY A 157 -19.94 1.09 -12.33
CA GLY A 157 -20.25 1.93 -13.49
C GLY A 157 -19.90 1.26 -14.82
N THR A 158 -18.80 0.52 -14.89
CA THR A 158 -18.41 -0.25 -16.08
C THR A 158 -19.43 -1.36 -16.39
N ILE A 159 -19.95 -2.02 -15.36
CA ILE A 159 -20.99 -3.05 -15.50
C ILE A 159 -22.29 -2.45 -16.03
N GLU A 160 -22.74 -1.31 -15.49
CA GLU A 160 -23.94 -0.60 -15.95
C GLU A 160 -23.83 -0.20 -17.43
N ASP A 161 -22.69 0.35 -17.85
CA ASP A 161 -22.43 0.73 -19.24
C ASP A 161 -22.47 -0.47 -20.20
N LEU A 162 -21.94 -1.62 -19.78
CA LEU A 162 -22.00 -2.86 -20.55
C LEU A 162 -23.44 -3.37 -20.69
N GLN A 163 -24.25 -3.31 -19.62
CA GLN A 163 -25.65 -3.72 -19.65
C GLN A 163 -26.49 -2.87 -20.61
N ILE A 164 -26.28 -1.56 -20.65
CA ILE A 164 -26.97 -0.64 -21.57
C ILE A 164 -26.61 -0.97 -23.03
N LYS A 165 -25.32 -1.22 -23.32
CA LYS A 165 -24.85 -1.60 -24.67
C LYS A 165 -25.46 -2.92 -25.14
N ILE A 166 -25.56 -3.92 -24.26
CA ILE A 166 -26.18 -5.22 -24.59
C ILE A 166 -27.68 -5.05 -24.86
N THR A 167 -28.39 -4.30 -24.01
CA THR A 167 -29.84 -4.09 -24.15
C THR A 167 -30.19 -3.32 -25.43
N SER A 168 -29.40 -2.31 -25.79
CA SER A 168 -29.60 -1.56 -27.03
C SER A 168 -29.27 -2.37 -28.30
N ALA A 169 -28.21 -3.19 -28.27
CA ALA A 169 -27.86 -4.07 -29.39
C ALA A 169 -28.93 -5.14 -29.65
N THR A 170 -29.43 -5.78 -28.60
CA THR A 170 -30.50 -6.79 -28.71
C THR A 170 -31.81 -6.18 -29.20
N HIS A 171 -32.15 -4.95 -28.79
CA HIS A 171 -33.34 -4.26 -29.30
C HIS A 171 -33.25 -3.98 -30.81
N ASN A 172 -32.08 -3.62 -31.33
CA ASN A 172 -31.89 -3.33 -32.75
C ASN A 172 -31.95 -4.59 -33.65
N GLU A 173 -31.56 -5.77 -33.14
CA GLU A 173 -31.67 -7.03 -33.90
C GLU A 173 -33.12 -7.52 -34.01
N HIS A 174 -33.99 -7.16 -33.07
CA HIS A 174 -35.41 -7.53 -33.11
C HIS A 174 -36.25 -6.74 -34.15
N PHE A 175 -35.70 -5.69 -34.77
CA PHE A 175 -36.37 -4.87 -35.78
C PHE A 175 -35.92 -5.12 -37.23
N ILE A 176 -35.18 -6.21 -37.48
CA ILE A 176 -34.86 -6.64 -38.84
C ILE A 176 -35.89 -7.73 -39.24
N ILE A 177 -37.07 -7.30 -39.72
CA ILE A 177 -38.08 -8.15 -40.37
C ILE A 177 -38.49 -7.51 -41.69
#